data_AF-A0A1I6EX97-F1
#
_entry.id   AF-A0A1I6EX97-F1
#
_cell.length_a   1.000
_cell.length_b   1.000
_cell.length_c   1.000
_cell.angle_alpha   90.00
_cell.angle_beta   90.00
_cell.angle_gamma   90.00
#
_symmetry.space_group_name_H-M   'P 1'
#
loop_
_entity.id
_entity.type
_entity.pdbx_description
1 polymer ?
#
loop_
_entity_poly.entity_id
_entity_poly.type
_entity_poly.pdbx_seq_one_letter_code
_entity_poly.pdbx_strand_id
1 'polypeptide(L)'
;MNDEDGSVAQPESDVVSSVEECMKLLLRSGFRRTVVRDQFTCVNAVMFRRVWRGTNETVLALSESEALAYRVAEGDADPADPFVVDPDLTMWQCGGEFLDVAGQLLGLPAAPGQSAFDRNSGG
;
A
#
# COMPACT_ATOMS: atom_id res chain seq x y z
N MET A 1 50.45 11.63 24.42
CA MET A 1 49.49 10.57 24.07
C MET A 1 48.21 11.25 23.68
N ASN A 2 47.90 11.27 22.38
CA ASN A 2 46.63 11.75 21.85
C ASN A 2 46.01 10.55 21.14
N ASP A 3 45.09 9.86 21.78
CA ASP A 3 44.25 8.85 21.14
C ASP A 3 42.95 8.84 21.92
N GLU A 4 41.88 9.38 21.32
CA GLU A 4 40.51 8.85 21.40
C GLU A 4 39.66 9.61 20.38
N ASP A 5 39.83 9.16 19.14
CA ASP A 5 38.88 9.23 18.03
C ASP A 5 37.67 8.35 18.35
N GLY A 6 36.47 8.78 17.94
CA GLY A 6 35.29 7.90 17.92
C GLY A 6 34.00 8.51 18.48
N SER A 7 33.56 9.68 18.00
CA SER A 7 32.15 10.05 18.16
C SER A 7 31.38 9.57 16.93
N VAL A 8 30.62 8.51 17.17
CA VAL A 8 29.78 7.75 16.25
C VAL A 8 28.96 8.66 15.33
N ALA A 9 29.16 8.55 14.02
CA ALA A 9 28.24 9.05 13.02
C ALA A 9 26.90 8.30 13.18
N GLN A 10 25.86 9.01 13.62
CA GLN A 10 24.50 8.47 13.66
C GLN A 10 23.95 8.38 12.21
N PRO A 11 23.55 7.20 11.72
CA PRO A 11 22.91 7.07 10.42
C PRO A 11 21.41 7.38 10.55
N GLU A 12 21.04 8.65 10.64
CA GLU A 12 19.63 9.09 10.60
C GLU A 12 19.19 9.46 9.17
N SER A 13 19.66 8.72 8.15
CA SER A 13 19.42 9.05 6.73
C SER A 13 19.07 7.87 5.82
N ASP A 14 19.03 6.64 6.36
CA ASP A 14 18.65 5.45 5.58
C ASP A 14 17.13 5.16 5.63
N VAL A 15 16.42 5.64 6.66
CA VAL A 15 14.97 5.37 6.83
C VAL A 15 14.13 6.21 5.88
N VAL A 16 14.48 7.49 5.70
CA VAL A 16 13.79 8.40 4.77
C VAL A 16 13.90 7.91 3.33
N SER A 17 15.01 7.23 2.99
CA SER A 17 15.19 6.59 1.69
C SER A 17 14.20 5.44 1.46
N SER A 18 13.90 4.63 2.48
CA SER A 18 13.04 3.44 2.32
C SER A 18 11.56 3.79 2.12
N VAL A 19 11.01 4.72 2.90
CA VAL A 19 9.59 5.13 2.79
C VAL A 19 9.34 5.88 1.48
N GLU A 20 10.21 6.84 1.14
CA GLU A 20 10.08 7.59 -0.10
C GLU A 20 10.24 6.69 -1.32
N GLU A 21 11.18 5.74 -1.30
CA GLU A 21 11.33 4.73 -2.35
C GLU A 21 10.10 3.85 -2.47
N CYS A 22 9.52 3.39 -1.36
CA CYS A 22 8.29 2.59 -1.40
C CYS A 22 7.11 3.39 -1.99
N MET A 23 6.96 4.67 -1.62
CA MET A 23 5.97 5.55 -2.24
C MET A 23 6.21 5.70 -3.76
N LYS A 24 7.46 5.88 -4.19
CA LYS A 24 7.82 5.92 -5.62
C LYS A 24 7.50 4.60 -6.32
N LEU A 25 7.74 3.46 -5.66
CA LEU A 25 7.42 2.13 -6.17
C LEU A 25 5.91 1.96 -6.38
N LEU A 26 5.08 2.36 -5.41
CA LEU A 26 3.62 2.37 -5.56
C LEU A 26 3.20 3.21 -6.78
N LEU A 27 3.69 4.44 -6.88
CA LEU A 27 3.37 5.32 -8.01
C LEU A 27 3.79 4.71 -9.36
N ARG A 28 5.00 4.14 -9.44
CA ARG A 28 5.51 3.46 -10.65
C ARG A 28 4.71 2.21 -10.99
N SER A 29 4.13 1.56 -9.99
CA SER A 29 3.28 0.37 -10.13
C SER A 29 1.84 0.73 -10.53
N GLY A 30 1.56 2.01 -10.79
CA GLY A 30 0.26 2.49 -11.28
C GLY A 30 -0.71 2.89 -10.17
N PHE A 31 -0.28 2.94 -8.91
CA PHE A 31 -1.09 3.51 -7.84
C PHE A 31 -1.19 5.02 -7.99
N ARG A 32 -2.41 5.54 -7.77
CA ARG A 32 -2.68 6.96 -7.65
C ARG A 32 -2.66 7.34 -6.18
N ARG A 33 -1.88 8.35 -5.84
CA ARG A 33 -1.82 8.92 -4.50
C ARG A 33 -2.90 10.00 -4.33
N THR A 34 -3.64 9.90 -3.24
CA THR A 34 -4.65 10.88 -2.79
C THR A 34 -4.53 11.06 -1.28
N VAL A 35 -5.05 12.15 -0.75
CA VAL A 35 -5.18 12.34 0.70
C VAL A 35 -6.67 12.21 1.02
N VAL A 36 -6.98 11.30 1.93
CA VAL A 36 -8.34 11.06 2.41
C VAL A 36 -8.38 11.37 3.89
N ARG A 37 -9.51 11.87 4.37
CA ARG A 37 -9.71 12.18 5.78
C ARG A 37 -10.75 11.24 6.34
N ASP A 38 -10.38 10.52 7.38
CA ASP A 38 -11.33 9.71 8.11
C ASP A 38 -12.27 10.64 8.90
N GLN A 39 -13.57 10.52 8.64
CA GLN A 39 -14.59 11.40 9.22
C GLN A 39 -14.86 11.11 10.70
N PHE A 40 -14.55 9.90 11.17
CA PHE A 40 -14.84 9.45 12.54
C PHE A 40 -13.69 9.79 13.51
N THR A 41 -12.45 9.55 13.11
CA THR A 41 -11.23 9.79 13.88
C THR A 41 -10.58 11.14 13.58
N CYS A 42 -11.05 11.84 12.54
CA CYS A 42 -10.49 13.10 12.06
C CYS A 42 -9.02 13.01 11.59
N VAL A 43 -8.52 11.81 11.31
CA VAL A 43 -7.15 11.56 10.85
C VAL A 43 -7.06 11.72 9.33
N ASN A 44 -5.97 12.34 8.84
CA ASN A 44 -5.64 12.35 7.43
C ASN A 44 -4.76 11.14 7.11
N ALA A 45 -5.14 10.37 6.09
CA ALA A 45 -4.35 9.27 5.57
C ALA A 45 -3.92 9.54 4.12
N VAL A 46 -2.71 9.10 3.79
CA VAL A 46 -2.26 9.06 2.39
C VAL A 46 -2.74 7.74 1.79
N MET A 47 -3.65 7.83 0.84
CA MET A 47 -4.19 6.69 0.13
C MET A 47 -3.48 6.49 -1.21
N PHE A 48 -2.93 5.30 -1.43
CA PHE A 48 -2.48 4.82 -2.72
C PHE A 48 -3.49 3.80 -3.23
N ARG A 49 -4.12 4.07 -4.38
CA ARG A 49 -5.13 3.19 -4.97
C ARG A 49 -4.82 2.88 -6.42
N ARG A 50 -4.94 1.62 -6.82
CA ARG A 50 -5.02 1.23 -8.24
C ARG A 50 -6.15 0.24 -8.47
N VAL A 51 -6.69 0.29 -9.66
CA VAL A 51 -7.50 -0.80 -10.20
C VAL A 51 -6.62 -1.56 -11.17
N TRP A 52 -6.42 -2.85 -10.91
CA TRP A 52 -5.61 -3.70 -11.75
C TRP A 52 -6.29 -5.05 -11.90
N ARG A 53 -6.56 -5.48 -13.15
CA ARG A 53 -7.18 -6.77 -13.45
C ARG A 53 -8.46 -7.02 -12.62
N GLY A 54 -9.41 -6.09 -12.72
CA GLY A 54 -10.71 -6.17 -12.03
C GLY A 54 -10.62 -6.16 -10.49
N THR A 55 -9.46 -5.81 -9.95
CA THR A 55 -9.18 -5.82 -8.52
C THR A 55 -8.84 -4.41 -8.05
N ASN A 56 -9.46 -3.98 -6.96
CA ASN A 56 -9.09 -2.77 -6.27
C ASN A 56 -7.99 -3.07 -5.25
N GLU A 57 -6.84 -2.42 -5.41
CA GLU A 57 -5.74 -2.52 -4.46
C GLU A 57 -5.51 -1.16 -3.84
N THR A 58 -5.57 -1.13 -2.52
CA THR A 58 -5.48 0.11 -1.74
C THR A 58 -4.47 -0.05 -0.61
N VAL A 59 -3.69 1.00 -0.40
CA VAL A 59 -2.85 1.22 0.79
C VAL A 59 -3.26 2.54 1.41
N LEU A 60 -3.65 2.50 2.68
CA LEU A 60 -3.94 3.65 3.52
C LEU A 60 -2.80 3.80 4.52
N ALA A 61 -2.00 4.86 4.40
CA ALA A 61 -0.95 5.18 5.36
C ALA A 61 -1.45 6.31 6.28
N LEU A 62 -1.72 5.97 7.55
CA LEU A 62 -2.03 6.95 8.59
C LEU A 62 -0.74 7.56 9.15
N SER A 63 0.26 6.69 9.35
CA SER A 63 1.63 7.05 9.70
C SER A 63 2.62 6.03 9.11
N GLU A 64 3.91 6.17 9.39
CA GLU A 64 4.92 5.19 9.00
C GLU A 64 4.73 3.83 9.69
N SER A 65 4.27 3.84 10.95
CA SER A 65 4.04 2.63 11.75
C SER A 65 2.61 2.12 11.70
N GLU A 66 1.69 2.89 11.11
CA GLU A 66 0.28 2.53 11.02
C GLU A 66 -0.25 2.73 9.60
N ALA A 67 -0.44 1.60 8.94
CA ALA A 67 -0.99 1.52 7.60
C ALA A 67 -1.86 0.28 7.44
N LEU A 68 -2.79 0.35 6.50
CA LEU A 68 -3.68 -0.72 6.11
C LEU A 68 -3.58 -0.91 4.60
N ALA A 69 -3.31 -2.13 4.16
CA ALA A 69 -3.38 -2.50 2.76
C ALA A 69 -4.44 -3.58 2.55
N TYR A 70 -5.18 -3.50 1.45
CA TYR A 70 -6.21 -4.47 1.14
C TYR A 70 -6.46 -4.62 -0.35
N ARG A 71 -7.08 -5.75 -0.68
CA ARG A 71 -7.48 -6.17 -2.01
C ARG A 71 -8.92 -6.64 -2.00
N VAL A 72 -9.74 -6.02 -2.84
CA VAL A 72 -11.15 -6.38 -3.06
C VAL A 72 -11.44 -6.44 -4.55
N ALA A 73 -12.55 -7.05 -4.96
CA ALA A 73 -12.97 -6.92 -6.36
C ALA A 73 -13.28 -5.44 -6.67
N GLU A 74 -13.10 -5.02 -7.92
CA GLU A 74 -13.33 -3.62 -8.32
C GLU A 74 -14.73 -3.13 -7.98
N GLY A 75 -15.75 -3.99 -8.11
CA GLY A 75 -17.14 -3.67 -7.82
C GLY A 75 -17.51 -3.63 -6.33
N ASP A 76 -16.67 -4.22 -5.47
CA ASP A 76 -16.91 -4.31 -4.03
C ASP A 76 -16.18 -3.22 -3.24
N ALA A 77 -15.32 -2.44 -3.90
CA ALA A 77 -14.64 -1.31 -3.28
C ALA A 77 -15.61 -0.15 -3.09
N ASP A 78 -15.87 0.25 -1.84
CA ASP A 78 -16.61 1.48 -1.55
C ASP A 78 -15.71 2.72 -1.78
N PRO A 79 -15.99 3.57 -2.78
CA PRO A 79 -15.21 4.78 -2.99
C PRO A 79 -15.55 5.90 -1.99
N ALA A 80 -16.67 5.79 -1.25
CA ALA A 80 -17.13 6.80 -0.30
C ALA A 80 -16.44 6.65 1.06
N ASP A 81 -16.14 5.42 1.47
CA ASP A 81 -15.42 5.15 2.72
C ASP A 81 -14.31 4.11 2.51
N PRO A 82 -13.08 4.55 2.16
CA PRO A 82 -11.98 3.62 1.93
C PRO A 82 -11.46 2.98 3.23
N PHE A 83 -11.83 3.50 4.42
CA PHE A 83 -11.37 2.98 5.70
C PHE A 83 -12.16 1.75 6.16
N VAL A 84 -13.39 1.60 5.67
CA VAL A 84 -14.26 0.48 5.98
C VAL A 84 -14.19 -0.53 4.84
N VAL A 85 -13.67 -1.71 5.17
CA VAL A 85 -13.54 -2.83 4.24
C VAL A 85 -14.28 -4.02 4.82
N ASP A 86 -15.26 -4.53 4.06
CA ASP A 86 -16.03 -5.71 4.46
C ASP A 86 -15.12 -6.96 4.40
N PRO A 87 -14.89 -7.65 5.53
CA PRO A 87 -14.01 -8.81 5.56
C PRO A 87 -14.51 -9.97 4.67
N ASP A 88 -15.82 -10.06 4.43
CA ASP A 88 -16.41 -11.12 3.59
C ASP A 88 -16.16 -10.86 2.09
N LEU A 89 -15.93 -9.60 1.71
CA LEU A 89 -15.61 -9.19 0.33
C LEU A 89 -14.10 -9.08 0.08
N THR A 90 -13.29 -9.24 1.13
CA THR A 90 -11.86 -8.99 1.08
C THR A 90 -11.10 -10.22 0.64
N MET A 91 -10.38 -10.09 -0.48
CA MET A 91 -9.50 -11.15 -0.99
C MET A 91 -8.20 -11.25 -0.20
N TRP A 92 -7.72 -10.11 0.29
CA TRP A 92 -6.52 -10.02 1.12
C TRP A 92 -6.51 -8.69 1.89
N GLN A 93 -6.01 -8.72 3.13
CA GLN A 93 -5.85 -7.55 3.98
C GLN A 93 -4.60 -7.71 4.86
N CYS A 94 -3.91 -6.61 5.11
CA CYS A 94 -2.80 -6.55 6.05
C CYS A 94 -2.72 -5.16 6.70
N GLY A 95 -2.64 -5.12 8.03
CA GLY A 95 -2.37 -3.91 8.79
C GLY A 95 -1.01 -4.00 9.48
N GLY A 96 -0.34 -2.86 9.67
CA GLY A 96 0.98 -2.79 10.29
C GLY A 96 1.78 -1.58 9.82
N GLU A 97 3.10 -1.71 9.76
CA GLU A 97 3.97 -0.64 9.28
C GLU A 97 3.84 -0.45 7.77
N PHE A 98 3.93 0.80 7.31
CA PHE A 98 3.72 1.18 5.91
C PHE A 98 4.60 0.37 4.95
N LEU A 99 5.89 0.24 5.26
CA LEU A 99 6.83 -0.48 4.41
C LEU A 99 6.45 -1.95 4.25
N ASP A 100 6.05 -2.58 5.35
CA ASP A 100 5.69 -4.00 5.36
C ASP A 100 4.40 -4.25 4.60
N VAL A 101 3.36 -3.45 4.85
CA VAL A 101 2.05 -3.66 4.21
C VAL A 101 2.11 -3.33 2.72
N ALA A 102 2.81 -2.25 2.34
CA ALA A 102 2.98 -1.87 0.94
C ALA A 102 3.87 -2.86 0.18
N GLY A 103 4.95 -3.31 0.81
CA GLY A 103 5.84 -4.34 0.26
C GLY A 103 5.12 -5.66 0.02
N GLN A 104 4.31 -6.11 0.99
CA GLN A 104 3.49 -7.31 0.84
C GLN A 104 2.50 -7.17 -0.32
N LEU A 105 1.72 -6.07 -0.39
CA LEU A 105 0.77 -5.84 -1.48
C LEU A 105 1.44 -5.84 -2.86
N LEU A 106 2.61 -5.19 -2.98
CA LEU A 106 3.39 -5.17 -4.21
C LEU A 106 3.91 -6.55 -4.62
N GLY A 107 4.19 -7.43 -3.64
CA GLY A 107 4.64 -8.80 -3.84
C GLY A 107 3.52 -9.81 -4.10
N LEU A 108 2.25 -9.43 -3.94
CA LEU A 108 1.15 -10.37 -4.15
C LEU A 108 1.02 -10.77 -5.63
N PRO A 109 0.73 -12.06 -5.91
CA PRO A 109 0.37 -12.49 -7.25
C PRO A 109 -0.95 -11.81 -7.68
N ALA A 110 -1.26 -11.88 -8.99
CA ALA A 110 -2.59 -11.49 -9.47
C ALA A 110 -3.69 -12.28 -8.73
N ALA A 111 -4.84 -11.64 -8.48
CA ALA A 111 -5.94 -12.26 -7.75
C ALA A 111 -6.41 -13.58 -8.43
N PRO A 112 -6.84 -14.58 -7.65
CA PRO A 112 -7.36 -15.84 -8.18
C PRO A 112 -8.56 -15.59 -9.10
N GLY A 113 -8.64 -16.31 -10.23
CA GLY A 113 -9.72 -16.14 -11.22
C GLY A 113 -9.39 -15.17 -12.36
N GLN A 114 -8.25 -14.47 -12.31
CA GLN A 114 -7.75 -13.63 -13.39
C GLN A 114 -6.67 -14.39 -14.17
N SER A 115 -7.11 -15.23 -15.11
CA SER A 115 -6.22 -15.91 -16.03
C SER A 115 -5.39 -14.87 -16.80
N ALA A 116 -4.06 -15.03 -16.86
CA ALA A 116 -3.21 -14.19 -17.71
C ALA A 116 -3.51 -14.36 -19.22
N PHE A 117 -4.44 -15.26 -19.56
CA PHE A 117 -4.88 -15.63 -20.89
C PHE A 117 -6.42 -15.65 -20.96
N ASP A 118 -7.04 -14.48 -21.10
CA ASP A 118 -8.35 -14.35 -21.75
C ASP A 118 -8.18 -13.62 -23.07
N ARG A 119 -7.52 -14.30 -24.01
CA ARG A 119 -7.55 -13.97 -25.44
C ARG A 119 -7.39 -15.24 -26.27
N ASN A 120 -8.29 -16.21 -26.07
CA ASN A 120 -8.55 -17.23 -27.08
C ASN A 120 -9.97 -17.82 -26.94
N SER A 121 -10.96 -17.05 -27.36
CA SER A 121 -12.29 -17.51 -27.81
C SER A 121 -12.73 -16.44 -28.81
N GLY A 122 -12.71 -16.60 -30.14
CA GLY A 122 -13.17 -17.76 -30.89
C GLY A 122 -14.65 -17.55 -31.22
N GLY A 123 -14.93 -16.80 -32.29
CA GLY A 123 -16.26 -16.50 -32.83
C GLY A 123 -16.16 -15.64 -34.08
#